data_AF-A0A9P8BZ76-F1
#
_entry.id   AF-A0A9P8BZ76-F1
#
_cell.length_a   1.000
_cell.length_b   1.000
_cell.length_c   1.000
_cell.angle_alpha   90.00
_cell.angle_beta   90.00
_cell.angle_gamma   90.00
#
_symmetry.space_group_name_H-M   'P 1'
#
loop_
_entity.id
_entity.type
_entity.pdbx_description
1 polymer ?
#
loop_
_entity_poly.entity_id
_entity_poly.type
_entity_poly.pdbx_seq_one_letter_code
_entity_poly.pdbx_strand_id
1 'polypeptide(L)'
;MTSSIFETLGVSMLEHHWTTLLSSAVVCGIIVQLSQVICPILFPVTYPKLQGSKKLNWDVHVVSTVHALTIVSLATPLFWNENLTQNRIFGYDFYAGQVYAVCCGYFLWDTIHSIRHIKDFGIGFVLHGICSFSVFIFSFRPFLQYYGSYYLMFELSTPFLNIHWFMDKTGLTGSIYQKINGLFLLTVFFCVRIVFGVYTTYECLMSVLPVLDLVPMHLRVVYTSANVALNSLNVFWFYKMVSSLARRFSTPKHDAANRKREQ
;
A
#
# COMPACT_ATOMS: atom_id res chain seq x y z
N MET A 1 21.79 -19.82 27.68
CA MET A 1 21.37 -18.62 26.93
C MET A 1 19.87 -18.69 26.78
N THR A 2 19.13 -17.76 27.37
CA THR A 2 17.69 -17.61 27.12
C THR A 2 17.50 -17.18 25.67
N SER A 3 16.75 -17.96 24.88
CA SER A 3 16.39 -17.58 23.52
C SER A 3 15.70 -16.21 23.53
N SER A 4 16.05 -15.37 22.56
CA SER A 4 15.42 -14.06 22.40
C SER A 4 13.91 -14.24 22.20
N ILE A 5 13.10 -13.27 22.63
CA ILE A 5 11.65 -13.30 22.37
C ILE A 5 11.36 -13.39 20.86
N PHE A 6 12.21 -12.78 20.04
CA PHE A 6 12.12 -12.81 18.58
C PHE A 6 12.41 -14.19 17.99
N GLU A 7 13.37 -14.93 18.55
CA GLU A 7 13.63 -16.33 18.16
C GLU A 7 12.45 -17.23 18.51
N THR A 8 11.87 -17.03 19.69
CA THR A 8 10.70 -17.79 20.17
C THR A 8 9.48 -17.55 19.27
N LEU A 9 9.30 -16.32 18.80
CA LEU A 9 8.25 -15.93 17.84
C LEU A 9 8.59 -16.31 16.39
N GLY A 10 9.78 -16.86 16.14
CA GLY A 10 10.22 -17.30 14.82
C GLY A 10 10.57 -16.17 13.86
N VAL A 11 10.85 -14.96 14.35
CA VAL A 11 11.22 -13.75 13.57
C VAL A 11 12.56 -13.20 14.03
N SER A 12 13.59 -14.05 14.09
CA SER A 12 14.88 -13.75 14.72
C SER A 12 15.54 -12.46 14.22
N MET A 13 15.48 -12.16 12.92
CA MET A 13 16.11 -10.95 12.38
C MET A 13 15.44 -9.66 12.83
N LEU A 14 14.20 -9.72 13.34
CA LEU A 14 13.50 -8.54 13.86
C LEU A 14 14.21 -7.94 15.08
N GLU A 15 15.04 -8.72 15.78
CA GLU A 15 15.86 -8.24 16.89
C GLU A 15 16.74 -7.04 16.51
N HIS A 16 17.18 -6.96 15.24
CA HIS A 16 18.00 -5.86 14.75
C HIS A 16 17.18 -4.66 14.23
N HIS A 17 15.86 -4.81 14.09
CA HIS A 17 15.02 -3.89 13.32
C HIS A 17 13.78 -3.39 14.07
N TRP A 18 13.47 -3.94 15.24
CA TRP A 18 12.25 -3.61 15.99
C TRP A 18 12.16 -2.12 16.35
N THR A 19 13.30 -1.46 16.61
CA THR A 19 13.34 -0.02 16.87
C THR A 19 12.92 0.79 15.65
N THR A 20 13.41 0.42 14.46
CA THR A 20 13.01 1.02 13.17
C THR A 20 11.52 0.83 12.93
N LEU A 21 10.98 -0.36 13.22
CA LEU A 21 9.55 -0.65 13.06
C LEU A 21 8.71 0.24 13.98
N LEU A 22 8.99 0.26 15.28
CA LEU A 22 8.20 1.04 16.24
C LEU A 22 8.34 2.54 16.00
N SER A 23 9.56 3.03 15.72
CA SER A 23 9.77 4.44 15.39
C SER A 23 9.05 4.85 14.12
N SER A 24 8.99 3.98 13.10
CA SER A 24 8.22 4.26 11.88
C SER A 24 6.71 4.35 12.13
N ALA A 25 6.17 3.50 13.01
CA ALA A 25 4.76 3.62 13.44
C ALA A 25 4.50 4.93 14.20
N VAL A 26 5.42 5.36 15.06
CA VAL A 26 5.34 6.65 15.77
C VAL A 26 5.43 7.82 14.79
N VAL A 27 6.33 7.76 13.81
CA VAL A 27 6.48 8.77 12.75
C VAL A 27 5.18 8.95 11.97
N CYS A 28 4.44 7.88 11.68
CA CYS A 28 3.12 7.99 11.04
C CYS A 28 2.14 8.84 11.89
N GLY A 29 2.13 8.62 13.22
CA GLY A 29 1.35 9.43 14.16
C GLY A 29 1.81 10.89 14.20
N ILE A 30 3.13 11.15 14.15
CA ILE A 30 3.68 12.51 14.08
C ILE A 30 3.24 13.20 12.78
N ILE A 31 3.26 12.51 11.64
CA ILE A 31 2.83 13.06 10.34
C ILE A 31 1.35 13.47 10.38
N VAL A 32 0.48 12.74 11.08
CA VAL A 32 -0.92 13.17 11.30
C VAL A 32 -0.97 14.52 12.01
N GLN A 33 -0.20 14.69 13.09
CA GLN A 33 -0.19 15.96 13.84
C GLN A 33 0.40 17.09 13.01
N LEU A 34 1.45 16.83 12.24
CA LEU A 34 2.02 17.80 11.30
C LEU A 34 1.01 18.19 10.21
N SER A 35 0.27 17.22 9.66
CA SER A 35 -0.83 17.47 8.71
C SER A 35 -1.84 18.45 9.30
N GLN A 36 -2.23 18.28 10.57
CA GLN A 36 -3.18 19.16 11.25
C GLN A 36 -2.70 20.59 11.45
N VAL A 37 -1.37 20.82 11.48
CA VAL A 37 -0.77 22.16 11.58
C VAL A 37 -0.53 22.78 10.21
N ILE A 38 -0.07 21.98 9.23
CA ILE A 38 0.36 22.46 7.92
C ILE A 38 -0.84 22.60 6.96
N CYS A 39 -1.78 21.66 6.94
CA CYS A 39 -2.90 21.67 6.00
C CYS A 39 -3.88 22.85 6.15
N PRO A 40 -4.13 23.44 7.33
CA PRO A 40 -4.86 24.71 7.42
C PRO A 40 -4.19 25.86 6.67
N ILE A 41 -2.85 25.84 6.53
CA ILE A 41 -2.09 26.87 5.82
C ILE A 41 -2.09 26.60 4.30
N LEU A 42 -1.87 25.34 3.91
CA LEU A 42 -1.84 24.96 2.49
C LEU A 42 -3.25 24.91 1.85
N PHE A 43 -4.28 24.56 2.62
CA PHE A 43 -5.64 24.36 2.17
C PHE A 43 -6.65 25.11 3.06
N PRO A 44 -6.53 26.45 3.21
CA PRO A 44 -7.29 27.24 4.19
C PRO A 44 -8.81 27.24 3.95
N VAL A 45 -9.24 26.97 2.71
CA VAL A 45 -10.66 26.96 2.35
C VAL A 45 -11.34 25.62 2.64
N THR A 46 -10.61 24.51 2.45
CA THR A 46 -11.18 23.16 2.52
C THR A 46 -10.93 22.51 3.87
N TYR A 47 -9.68 22.50 4.34
CA TYR A 47 -9.28 21.71 5.50
C TYR A 47 -9.96 22.12 6.82
N PRO A 48 -10.10 23.42 7.16
CA PRO A 48 -10.77 23.84 8.40
C PRO A 48 -12.26 23.45 8.47
N LYS A 49 -12.90 23.18 7.32
CA LYS A 49 -14.30 22.75 7.25
C LYS A 49 -14.49 21.25 7.50
N LEU A 50 -13.40 20.47 7.51
CA LEU A 50 -13.45 19.03 7.76
C LEU A 50 -13.56 18.74 9.25
N GLN A 51 -14.43 17.79 9.61
CA GLN A 51 -14.64 17.34 10.98
C GLN A 51 -14.67 15.81 11.06
N GLY A 52 -14.36 15.26 12.23
CA GLY A 52 -14.39 13.82 12.51
C GLY A 52 -13.60 12.99 11.50
N SER A 53 -14.18 11.87 11.07
CA SER A 53 -13.55 10.91 10.15
C SER A 53 -13.16 11.52 8.81
N LYS A 54 -13.80 12.60 8.34
CA LYS A 54 -13.41 13.26 7.07
C LYS A 54 -12.06 13.98 7.20
N LYS A 55 -11.81 14.62 8.34
CA LYS A 55 -10.54 15.28 8.63
C LYS A 55 -9.44 14.23 8.84
N LEU A 56 -9.74 13.19 9.60
CA LEU A 56 -8.80 12.07 9.76
C LEU A 56 -8.47 11.41 8.42
N ASN A 57 -9.45 11.20 7.54
CA ASN A 57 -9.21 10.63 6.21
C ASN A 57 -8.24 11.48 5.40
N TRP A 58 -8.35 12.81 5.47
CA TRP A 58 -7.39 13.72 4.87
C TRP A 58 -5.98 13.49 5.41
N ASP A 59 -5.82 13.45 6.73
CA ASP A 59 -4.52 13.25 7.38
C ASP A 59 -3.91 11.89 7.01
N VAL A 60 -4.73 10.83 6.93
CA VAL A 60 -4.30 9.49 6.48
C VAL A 60 -3.78 9.52 5.03
N HIS A 61 -4.40 10.30 4.13
CA HIS A 61 -3.88 10.47 2.76
C HIS A 61 -2.53 11.20 2.72
N VAL A 62 -2.26 12.10 3.67
CA VAL A 62 -0.93 12.71 3.82
C VAL A 62 0.09 11.66 4.26
N VAL A 63 -0.22 10.89 5.31
CA VAL A 63 0.66 9.82 5.81
C VAL A 63 0.98 8.80 4.72
N SER A 64 -0.04 8.29 4.01
CA SER A 64 0.18 7.30 2.95
C SER A 64 0.94 7.85 1.75
N THR A 65 0.81 9.15 1.43
CA THR A 65 1.64 9.80 0.40
C THR A 65 3.12 9.82 0.81
N VAL A 66 3.40 10.25 2.05
CA VAL A 66 4.79 10.30 2.57
C VAL A 66 5.39 8.90 2.63
N HIS A 67 4.62 7.93 3.12
CA HIS A 67 5.06 6.54 3.18
C HIS A 67 5.36 5.99 1.77
N ALA A 68 4.43 6.15 0.82
CA ALA A 68 4.59 5.61 -0.52
C ALA A 68 5.83 6.17 -1.23
N LEU A 69 6.07 7.48 -1.14
CA LEU A 69 7.29 8.08 -1.70
C LEU A 69 8.55 7.52 -1.02
N THR A 70 8.53 7.43 0.31
CA THR A 70 9.67 6.92 1.08
C THR A 70 9.98 5.46 0.74
N ILE A 71 8.98 4.58 0.75
CA ILE A 71 9.20 3.15 0.61
C ILE A 71 9.58 2.75 -0.82
N VAL A 72 9.03 3.44 -1.83
CA VAL A 72 9.43 3.23 -3.23
C VAL A 72 10.89 3.64 -3.41
N SER A 73 11.30 4.80 -2.88
CA SER A 73 12.71 5.24 -2.96
C SER A 73 13.65 4.28 -2.24
N LEU A 74 13.30 3.83 -1.04
CA LEU A 74 14.14 2.91 -0.25
C LEU A 74 14.19 1.49 -0.81
N ALA A 75 13.11 0.99 -1.43
CA ALA A 75 13.10 -0.36 -1.98
C ALA A 75 13.71 -0.45 -3.38
N THR A 76 13.85 0.66 -4.12
CA THR A 76 14.42 0.67 -5.49
C THR A 76 15.86 0.09 -5.56
N PRO A 77 16.80 0.40 -4.66
CA PRO A 77 18.13 -0.21 -4.71
C PRO A 77 18.14 -1.73 -4.54
N LEU A 78 17.10 -2.32 -3.93
CA LEU A 78 17.01 -3.76 -3.67
C LEU A 78 16.88 -4.60 -4.94
N PHE A 79 16.46 -4.01 -6.06
CA PHE A 79 16.40 -4.68 -7.37
C PHE A 79 17.77 -5.16 -7.85
N TRP A 80 18.85 -4.52 -7.40
CA TRP A 80 20.23 -4.85 -7.76
C TRP A 80 21.04 -5.39 -6.57
N ASN A 81 20.37 -5.83 -5.50
CA ASN A 81 21.04 -6.42 -4.36
C ASN A 81 21.50 -7.86 -4.71
N GLU A 82 22.81 -8.09 -4.67
CA GLU A 82 23.41 -9.38 -5.04
C GLU A 82 23.00 -10.50 -4.07
N ASN A 83 22.96 -10.23 -2.75
CA ASN A 83 22.59 -11.22 -1.73
C ASN A 83 21.18 -11.79 -1.98
N LEU A 84 20.22 -10.90 -2.24
CA LEU A 84 18.83 -11.28 -2.52
C LEU A 84 18.68 -11.93 -3.89
N THR A 85 19.48 -11.52 -4.88
CA THR A 85 19.41 -12.09 -6.24
C THR A 85 19.98 -13.51 -6.31
N GLN A 86 21.05 -13.78 -5.57
CA GLN A 86 21.68 -15.10 -5.49
C GLN A 86 20.81 -16.10 -4.70
N ASN A 87 20.12 -15.65 -3.65
CA ASN A 87 19.20 -16.47 -2.88
C ASN A 87 17.82 -15.81 -2.75
N ARG A 88 16.98 -15.98 -3.77
CA ARG A 88 15.67 -15.31 -3.87
C ARG A 88 14.67 -15.73 -2.79
N ILE A 89 14.85 -16.90 -2.18
CA ILE A 89 13.85 -17.49 -1.28
C ILE A 89 14.23 -17.26 0.18
N PHE A 90 15.47 -17.57 0.56
CA PHE A 90 15.94 -17.51 1.94
C PHE A 90 17.04 -16.47 2.16
N GLY A 91 17.38 -15.70 1.12
CA GLY A 91 18.35 -14.62 1.20
C GLY A 91 17.89 -13.55 2.18
N TYR A 92 18.86 -12.98 2.86
CA TYR A 92 18.67 -11.91 3.82
C TYR A 92 19.67 -10.80 3.55
N ASP A 93 19.20 -9.57 3.61
CA ASP A 93 20.04 -8.38 3.56
C ASP A 93 19.62 -7.40 4.65
N PHE A 94 20.60 -6.84 5.36
CA PHE A 94 20.34 -5.94 6.48
C PHE A 94 19.63 -4.65 6.05
N TYR A 95 19.99 -4.10 4.88
CA TYR A 95 19.32 -2.92 4.35
C TYR A 95 17.88 -3.25 3.98
N ALA A 96 17.63 -4.40 3.33
CA ALA A 96 16.28 -4.88 3.07
C ALA A 96 15.46 -5.02 4.38
N GLY A 97 16.06 -5.58 5.44
CA GLY A 97 15.46 -5.64 6.77
C GLY A 97 15.04 -4.27 7.32
N GLN A 98 15.88 -3.23 7.15
CA GLN A 98 15.54 -1.87 7.56
C GLN A 98 14.38 -1.28 6.74
N VAL A 99 14.39 -1.46 5.42
CA VAL A 99 13.29 -1.03 4.54
C VAL A 99 11.97 -1.70 4.93
N TYR A 100 12.03 -3.00 5.22
CA TYR A 100 10.87 -3.77 5.64
C TYR A 100 10.37 -3.39 7.03
N ALA A 101 11.26 -2.97 7.93
CA ALA A 101 10.87 -2.46 9.23
C ALA A 101 10.10 -1.14 9.11
N VAL A 102 10.54 -0.23 8.22
CA VAL A 102 9.80 0.99 7.89
C VAL A 102 8.40 0.65 7.34
N CYS A 103 8.34 -0.31 6.42
CA CYS A 103 7.09 -0.83 5.87
C CYS A 103 6.16 -1.41 6.95
N CYS A 104 6.69 -2.28 7.83
CA CYS A 104 5.93 -2.87 8.92
C CYS A 104 5.40 -1.82 9.89
N GLY A 105 6.19 -0.80 10.22
CA GLY A 105 5.75 0.29 11.09
C GLY A 105 4.55 1.05 10.52
N TYR A 106 4.59 1.35 9.21
CA TYR A 106 3.45 1.94 8.51
C TYR A 106 2.23 1.02 8.51
N PHE A 107 2.37 -0.26 8.12
CA PHE A 107 1.21 -1.16 8.07
C PHE A 107 0.65 -1.51 9.45
N LEU A 108 1.48 -1.50 10.50
CA LEU A 108 1.01 -1.60 11.87
C LEU A 108 0.11 -0.42 12.23
N TRP A 109 0.59 0.80 11.97
CA TRP A 109 -0.17 2.02 12.19
C TRP A 109 -1.46 2.05 11.36
N ASP A 110 -1.38 1.75 10.06
CA ASP A 110 -2.50 1.75 9.12
C ASP A 110 -3.56 0.71 9.50
N THR A 111 -3.14 -0.49 9.92
CA THR A 111 -4.05 -1.53 10.40
C THR A 111 -4.81 -1.09 11.65
N ILE A 112 -4.11 -0.55 12.65
CA ILE A 112 -4.74 -0.06 13.88
C ILE A 112 -5.74 1.08 13.55
N HIS A 113 -5.34 2.01 12.68
CA HIS A 113 -6.21 3.10 12.25
C HIS A 113 -7.43 2.61 11.48
N SER A 114 -7.24 1.67 10.56
CA SER A 114 -8.29 1.07 9.74
C SER A 114 -9.29 0.26 10.57
N ILE A 115 -8.83 -0.50 11.58
CA ILE A 115 -9.71 -1.24 12.48
C ILE A 115 -10.57 -0.28 13.30
N ARG A 116 -9.97 0.77 13.88
CA ARG A 116 -10.70 1.77 14.67
C ARG A 116 -11.77 2.51 13.88
N HIS A 117 -11.55 2.70 12.58
CA HIS A 117 -12.45 3.43 11.67
C HIS A 117 -13.02 2.54 10.56
N ILE A 118 -13.23 1.26 10.87
CA ILE A 118 -13.68 0.26 9.87
C ILE A 118 -15.02 0.63 9.22
N LYS A 119 -15.90 1.32 9.95
CA LYS A 119 -17.18 1.81 9.44
C LYS A 119 -17.01 2.91 8.38
N ASP A 120 -15.93 3.68 8.46
CA ASP A 120 -15.66 4.82 7.58
C ASP A 120 -14.81 4.40 6.37
N PHE A 121 -13.79 3.57 6.58
CA PHE A 121 -12.85 3.16 5.53
C PHE A 121 -13.25 1.86 4.82
N GLY A 122 -13.91 0.96 5.54
CA GLY A 122 -14.37 -0.32 5.02
C GLY A 122 -13.40 -1.47 5.25
N ILE A 123 -13.95 -2.70 5.25
CA ILE A 123 -13.22 -3.94 5.56
C ILE A 123 -12.03 -4.21 4.63
N GLY A 124 -12.09 -3.75 3.37
CA GLY A 124 -11.02 -3.98 2.39
C GLY A 124 -9.67 -3.38 2.83
N PHE A 125 -9.68 -2.20 3.45
CA PHE A 125 -8.45 -1.57 3.97
C PHE A 125 -7.92 -2.28 5.22
N VAL A 126 -8.80 -2.80 6.08
CA VAL A 126 -8.39 -3.62 7.22
C VAL A 126 -7.72 -4.92 6.76
N LEU A 127 -8.33 -5.62 5.79
CA LEU A 127 -7.75 -6.84 5.22
C LEU A 127 -6.41 -6.54 4.54
N HIS A 128 -6.33 -5.45 3.79
CA HIS A 128 -5.08 -5.00 3.19
C HIS A 128 -3.99 -4.79 4.25
N GLY A 129 -4.25 -4.00 5.29
CA GLY A 129 -3.30 -3.72 6.36
C GLY A 129 -2.82 -4.98 7.07
N ILE A 130 -3.74 -5.87 7.47
CA ILE A 130 -3.40 -7.12 8.18
C ILE A 130 -2.55 -8.03 7.29
N CYS A 131 -2.96 -8.25 6.02
CA CYS A 131 -2.23 -9.10 5.10
C CYS A 131 -0.83 -8.53 4.80
N SER A 132 -0.73 -7.23 4.51
CA SER A 132 0.54 -6.55 4.25
C SER A 132 1.46 -6.61 5.47
N PHE A 133 0.97 -6.26 6.66
CA PHE A 133 1.75 -6.34 7.89
C PHE A 133 2.27 -7.77 8.13
N SER A 134 1.41 -8.78 7.94
CA SER A 134 1.76 -10.18 8.15
C SER A 134 2.89 -10.65 7.22
N VAL A 135 2.80 -10.40 5.91
CA VAL A 135 3.83 -10.88 4.97
C VAL A 135 5.18 -10.19 5.18
N PHE A 136 5.19 -8.94 5.63
CA PHE A 136 6.43 -8.21 5.91
C PHE A 136 7.01 -8.58 7.28
N ILE A 137 6.20 -8.75 8.33
CA ILE A 137 6.73 -9.13 9.65
C ILE A 137 7.30 -10.56 9.65
N PHE A 138 6.68 -11.49 8.93
CA PHE A 138 7.20 -12.85 8.86
C PHE A 138 8.44 -12.99 7.98
N SER A 139 8.78 -12.00 7.16
CA SER A 139 10.03 -12.00 6.37
C SER A 139 11.30 -11.83 7.22
N PHE A 140 11.15 -11.38 8.48
CA PHE A 140 12.23 -11.36 9.47
C PHE A 140 12.61 -12.77 9.97
N ARG A 141 11.84 -13.79 9.58
CA ARG A 141 12.37 -15.13 9.35
C ARG A 141 12.84 -15.16 7.90
N PRO A 142 14.16 -15.09 7.60
CA PRO A 142 14.68 -14.90 6.25
C PRO A 142 13.93 -15.68 5.18
N PHE A 143 12.93 -15.02 4.57
CA PHE A 143 11.98 -15.65 3.67
C PHE A 143 11.35 -14.60 2.77
N LEU A 144 11.50 -14.79 1.47
CA LEU A 144 10.93 -13.97 0.39
C LEU A 144 11.28 -12.48 0.46
N GLN A 145 12.41 -12.10 1.05
CA GLN A 145 12.87 -10.69 1.04
C GLN A 145 13.16 -10.17 -0.38
N TYR A 146 13.54 -11.04 -1.31
CA TYR A 146 13.67 -10.67 -2.71
C TYR A 146 12.31 -10.31 -3.32
N TYR A 147 11.29 -11.16 -3.16
CA TYR A 147 9.97 -10.90 -3.75
C TYR A 147 9.20 -9.79 -3.04
N GLY A 148 9.35 -9.67 -1.72
CA GLY A 148 8.68 -8.61 -0.98
C GLY A 148 9.15 -7.21 -1.40
N SER A 149 10.42 -7.02 -1.84
CA SER A 149 10.90 -5.71 -2.28
C SER A 149 10.26 -5.31 -3.60
N TYR A 150 9.92 -6.29 -4.44
CA TYR A 150 9.15 -6.08 -5.66
C TYR A 150 7.70 -5.71 -5.32
N TYR A 151 7.09 -6.38 -4.34
CA TYR A 151 5.74 -6.03 -3.88
C TYR A 151 5.64 -4.64 -3.26
N LEU A 152 6.72 -4.10 -2.66
CA LEU A 152 6.75 -2.71 -2.18
C LEU A 152 6.54 -1.69 -3.30
N MET A 153 6.86 -2.02 -4.56
CA MET A 153 6.61 -1.12 -5.69
C MET A 153 5.13 -0.90 -6.00
N PHE A 154 4.22 -1.66 -5.39
CA PHE A 154 2.79 -1.41 -5.50
C PHE A 154 2.42 0.00 -4.99
N GLU A 155 3.20 0.52 -4.04
CA GLU A 155 3.04 1.87 -3.51
C GLU A 155 3.34 2.98 -4.53
N LEU A 156 3.99 2.69 -5.67
CA LEU A 156 4.25 3.69 -6.71
C LEU A 156 2.96 4.34 -7.26
N SER A 157 1.85 3.61 -7.22
CA SER A 157 0.53 4.12 -7.64
C SER A 157 -0.16 5.01 -6.58
N THR A 158 0.22 4.90 -5.31
CA THR A 158 -0.45 5.55 -4.18
C THR A 158 -0.35 7.08 -4.21
N PRO A 159 0.78 7.73 -4.58
CA PRO A 159 0.83 9.17 -4.72
C PRO A 159 -0.19 9.70 -5.74
N PHE A 160 -0.33 9.04 -6.89
CA PHE A 160 -1.31 9.44 -7.92
C PHE A 160 -2.75 9.27 -7.42
N LEU A 161 -3.00 8.21 -6.64
CA LEU A 161 -4.31 7.96 -6.01
C LEU A 161 -4.65 9.09 -5.03
N ASN A 162 -3.72 9.44 -4.16
CA ASN A 162 -3.91 10.48 -3.17
C ASN A 162 -4.04 11.87 -3.79
N ILE A 163 -3.21 12.19 -4.79
CA ILE A 163 -3.34 13.45 -5.56
C ILE A 163 -4.73 13.52 -6.22
N HIS A 164 -5.21 12.42 -6.81
CA HIS A 164 -6.56 12.37 -7.39
C HIS A 164 -7.64 12.65 -6.33
N TRP A 165 -7.52 12.02 -5.17
CA TRP A 165 -8.42 12.21 -4.05
C TRP A 165 -8.41 13.64 -3.51
N PHE A 166 -7.23 14.25 -3.34
CA PHE A 166 -7.13 15.65 -2.90
C PHE A 166 -7.80 16.59 -3.90
N MET A 167 -7.62 16.38 -5.20
CA MET A 167 -8.32 17.15 -6.24
C MET A 167 -9.84 17.04 -6.15
N ASP A 168 -10.38 15.88 -5.77
CA ASP A 168 -11.82 15.73 -5.51
C ASP A 168 -12.29 16.54 -4.29
N LYS A 169 -11.44 16.74 -3.28
CA LYS A 169 -11.81 17.48 -2.06
C LYS A 169 -11.60 18.98 -2.17
N THR A 170 -10.67 19.42 -3.01
CA THR A 170 -10.34 20.85 -3.18
C THR A 170 -11.12 21.53 -4.29
N GLY A 171 -12.13 20.86 -4.88
CA GLY A 171 -12.98 21.43 -5.92
C GLY A 171 -12.34 21.43 -7.31
N LEU A 172 -11.28 20.66 -7.52
CA LEU A 172 -10.60 20.49 -8.81
C LEU A 172 -11.20 19.35 -9.65
N THR A 173 -12.37 18.85 -9.27
CA THR A 173 -13.05 17.75 -9.98
C THR A 173 -13.35 18.14 -11.43
N GLY A 174 -12.94 17.29 -12.38
CA GLY A 174 -13.15 17.51 -13.81
C GLY A 174 -12.13 18.44 -14.49
N SER A 175 -11.22 19.06 -13.72
CA SER A 175 -10.13 19.88 -14.26
C SER A 175 -9.20 19.08 -15.18
N ILE A 176 -8.45 19.78 -16.04
CA ILE A 176 -7.44 19.15 -16.91
C ILE A 176 -6.36 18.44 -16.08
N TYR A 177 -5.94 19.03 -14.95
CA TYR A 177 -4.97 18.44 -14.03
C TYR A 177 -5.48 17.11 -13.45
N GLN A 178 -6.75 17.06 -13.06
CA GLN A 178 -7.33 15.82 -12.54
C GLN A 178 -7.42 14.74 -13.62
N LYS A 179 -7.74 15.10 -14.87
CA LYS A 179 -7.75 14.16 -16.00
C LYS A 179 -6.37 13.60 -16.29
N ILE A 180 -5.35 14.45 -16.35
CA ILE A 180 -3.95 14.04 -16.56
C ILE A 180 -3.50 13.10 -15.43
N ASN A 181 -3.70 13.48 -14.17
CA ASN A 181 -3.36 12.63 -13.05
C ASN A 181 -4.17 11.32 -13.04
N GLY A 182 -5.44 11.36 -13.45
CA GLY A 182 -6.27 10.16 -13.59
C GLY A 182 -5.70 9.16 -14.61
N LEU A 183 -5.13 9.64 -15.72
CA LEU A 183 -4.44 8.80 -16.70
C LEU A 183 -3.19 8.16 -16.10
N PHE A 184 -2.36 8.94 -15.40
CA PHE A 184 -1.18 8.41 -14.70
C PHE A 184 -1.56 7.39 -13.63
N LEU A 185 -2.56 7.70 -12.80
CA LEU A 185 -3.08 6.80 -11.77
C LEU A 185 -3.48 5.45 -12.38
N LEU A 186 -4.33 5.44 -13.41
CA LEU A 186 -4.77 4.18 -14.03
C LEU A 186 -3.60 3.41 -14.63
N THR A 187 -2.72 4.09 -15.34
CA THR A 187 -1.59 3.47 -16.04
C THR A 187 -0.62 2.85 -15.04
N VAL A 188 -0.18 3.63 -14.05
CA VAL A 188 0.77 3.16 -13.03
C VAL A 188 0.15 2.04 -12.21
N PHE A 189 -1.11 2.19 -11.76
CA PHE A 189 -1.79 1.14 -10.99
C PHE A 189 -1.90 -0.16 -11.79
N PHE A 190 -2.34 -0.09 -13.05
CA PHE A 190 -2.43 -1.28 -13.91
C PHE A 190 -1.06 -1.95 -14.09
N CYS A 191 -0.03 -1.17 -14.43
CA CYS A 191 1.31 -1.71 -14.68
C CYS A 191 1.91 -2.34 -13.41
N VAL A 192 1.94 -1.63 -12.28
CA VAL A 192 2.68 -2.10 -11.09
C VAL A 192 1.89 -3.07 -10.23
N ARG A 193 0.57 -2.89 -10.09
CA ARG A 193 -0.26 -3.75 -9.20
C ARG A 193 -0.90 -4.92 -9.90
N ILE A 194 -1.23 -4.81 -11.19
CA ILE A 194 -1.88 -5.88 -11.94
C ILE A 194 -0.87 -6.68 -12.75
N VAL A 195 -0.22 -6.05 -13.74
CA VAL A 195 0.69 -6.77 -14.65
C VAL A 195 1.92 -7.27 -13.91
N PHE A 196 2.67 -6.34 -13.31
CA PHE A 196 3.87 -6.67 -12.55
C PHE A 196 3.54 -7.51 -11.31
N GLY A 197 2.45 -7.22 -10.60
CA GLY A 197 2.03 -7.99 -9.43
C GLY A 197 1.72 -9.46 -9.72
N VAL A 198 1.01 -9.75 -10.82
CA VAL A 198 0.75 -11.13 -11.26
C VAL A 198 2.04 -11.81 -11.71
N TYR A 199 2.89 -11.11 -12.45
CA TYR A 199 4.20 -11.62 -12.86
C TYR A 199 5.08 -12.00 -11.65
N THR A 200 5.22 -11.10 -10.66
CA THR A 200 5.97 -11.36 -9.42
C THR A 200 5.36 -12.51 -8.61
N THR A 201 4.02 -12.64 -8.62
CA THR A 201 3.34 -13.79 -7.98
C THR A 201 3.71 -15.10 -8.65
N TYR A 202 3.70 -15.14 -9.99
CA TYR A 202 4.10 -16.31 -10.76
C TYR A 202 5.56 -16.70 -10.49
N GLU A 203 6.49 -15.74 -10.57
CA GLU A 203 7.92 -15.96 -10.32
C GLU A 203 8.18 -16.45 -8.89
N CYS A 204 7.49 -15.86 -7.91
CA CYS A 204 7.58 -16.26 -6.50
C CYS A 204 7.09 -17.70 -6.31
N LEU A 205 5.96 -18.06 -6.92
CA LEU A 205 5.40 -19.40 -6.83
C LEU A 205 6.34 -20.43 -7.45
N MET A 206 6.82 -20.19 -8.67
CA MET A 206 7.72 -21.10 -9.37
C MET A 206 9.06 -21.27 -8.65
N SER A 207 9.50 -20.26 -7.91
CA SER A 207 10.73 -20.36 -7.12
C SER A 207 10.51 -21.11 -5.81
N VAL A 208 9.35 -20.96 -5.15
CA VAL A 208 9.07 -21.62 -3.88
C VAL A 208 8.68 -23.10 -4.04
N LEU A 209 7.98 -23.47 -5.11
CA LEU A 209 7.47 -24.83 -5.31
C LEU A 209 8.54 -25.94 -5.16
N PRO A 210 9.75 -25.82 -5.74
CA PRO A 210 10.80 -26.84 -5.59
C PRO A 210 11.33 -27.02 -4.17
N VAL A 211 11.18 -26.01 -3.30
CA VAL A 211 11.68 -26.01 -1.92
C VAL A 211 10.54 -25.98 -0.91
N LEU A 212 9.31 -26.29 -1.33
CA LEU A 212 8.12 -26.15 -0.52
C LEU A 212 8.24 -26.92 0.80
N ASP A 213 8.87 -28.10 0.79
CA ASP A 213 9.08 -28.95 1.96
C ASP A 213 9.96 -28.30 3.05
N LEU A 214 10.84 -27.37 2.67
CA LEU A 214 11.67 -26.61 3.61
C LEU A 214 10.91 -25.44 4.27
N VAL A 215 9.78 -25.04 3.70
CA VAL A 215 8.99 -23.91 4.19
C VAL A 215 8.03 -24.38 5.28
N PRO A 216 8.03 -23.78 6.49
CA PRO A 216 7.06 -24.12 7.53
C PRO A 216 5.62 -23.90 7.10
N MET A 217 4.70 -24.79 7.50
CA MET A 217 3.29 -24.75 7.09
C MET A 217 2.61 -23.41 7.39
N HIS A 218 2.88 -22.80 8.54
CA HIS A 218 2.28 -21.50 8.89
C HIS A 218 2.68 -20.39 7.91
N LEU A 219 3.93 -20.36 7.42
CA LEU A 219 4.35 -19.40 6.41
C LEU A 219 3.64 -19.66 5.08
N ARG A 220 3.53 -20.93 4.66
CA ARG A 220 2.79 -21.28 3.43
C ARG A 220 1.37 -20.72 3.48
N VAL A 221 0.65 -20.96 4.58
CA VAL A 221 -0.72 -20.48 4.77
C VAL A 221 -0.79 -18.94 4.75
N VAL A 222 0.09 -18.26 5.50
CA VAL A 222 0.09 -16.79 5.58
C VAL A 222 0.38 -16.17 4.22
N TYR A 223 1.46 -16.57 3.54
CA TYR A 223 1.85 -15.97 2.27
C TYR A 223 0.85 -16.29 1.14
N THR A 224 0.33 -17.52 1.06
CA THR A 224 -0.68 -17.87 0.05
C THR A 224 -1.98 -17.12 0.27
N SER A 225 -2.51 -17.09 1.50
CA SER A 225 -3.75 -16.36 1.80
C SER A 225 -3.62 -14.86 1.60
N ALA A 226 -2.51 -14.26 2.06
CA ALA A 226 -2.24 -12.84 1.86
C ALA A 226 -2.06 -12.49 0.38
N ASN A 227 -1.35 -13.32 -0.40
CA ASN A 227 -1.17 -13.07 -1.83
C ASN A 227 -2.53 -13.09 -2.57
N VAL A 228 -3.39 -14.08 -2.30
CA VAL A 228 -4.73 -14.15 -2.89
C VAL A 228 -5.56 -12.93 -2.50
N ALA A 229 -5.56 -12.57 -1.20
CA ALA A 229 -6.33 -11.43 -0.71
C ALA A 229 -5.85 -10.10 -1.33
N LEU A 230 -4.54 -9.82 -1.31
CA LEU A 230 -3.97 -8.57 -1.81
C LEU A 230 -4.14 -8.42 -3.33
N ASN A 231 -3.92 -9.49 -4.10
CA ASN A 231 -4.15 -9.45 -5.55
C ASN A 231 -5.64 -9.26 -5.88
N SER A 232 -6.53 -9.93 -5.15
CA SER A 232 -7.98 -9.75 -5.32
C SER A 232 -8.43 -8.32 -5.02
N LEU A 233 -7.88 -7.71 -3.96
CA LEU A 233 -8.13 -6.32 -3.63
C LEU A 233 -7.61 -5.36 -4.71
N ASN A 234 -6.42 -5.61 -5.27
CA ASN A 234 -5.89 -4.81 -6.37
C ASN A 234 -6.80 -4.87 -7.60
N VAL A 235 -7.27 -6.05 -8.00
CA VAL A 235 -8.23 -6.20 -9.12
C VAL A 235 -9.54 -5.49 -8.81
N PHE A 236 -10.07 -5.65 -7.59
CA PHE A 236 -11.30 -4.98 -7.15
C PHE A 236 -11.20 -3.45 -7.19
N TRP A 237 -10.10 -2.88 -6.67
CA TRP A 237 -9.87 -1.44 -6.70
C TRP A 237 -9.68 -0.92 -8.13
N PHE A 238 -8.96 -1.65 -8.97
CA PHE A 238 -8.82 -1.31 -10.38
C PHE A 238 -10.17 -1.28 -11.10
N TYR A 239 -10.99 -2.31 -10.89
CA TYR A 239 -12.37 -2.35 -11.40
C TYR A 239 -13.18 -1.14 -10.95
N LYS A 240 -13.11 -0.76 -9.66
CA LYS A 240 -13.81 0.43 -9.15
C LYS A 240 -13.33 1.72 -9.81
N MET A 241 -12.03 1.89 -10.04
CA MET A 241 -11.48 3.07 -10.71
C MET A 241 -11.97 3.16 -12.16
N VAL A 242 -11.88 2.07 -12.92
CA VAL A 242 -12.36 2.02 -14.31
C VAL A 242 -13.87 2.23 -14.39
N SER A 243 -14.65 1.59 -13.52
CA SER A 243 -16.10 1.77 -13.45
C SER A 243 -16.48 3.22 -13.15
N SER A 244 -15.75 3.87 -12.24
CA SER A 244 -15.95 5.29 -11.92
C SER A 244 -15.75 6.19 -13.14
N LEU A 245 -14.74 5.91 -13.95
CA LEU A 245 -14.47 6.65 -15.19
C LEU A 245 -15.52 6.34 -16.27
N ALA A 246 -15.87 5.07 -16.47
CA ALA A 246 -16.88 4.67 -17.45
C ALA A 246 -18.23 5.37 -17.21
N ARG A 247 -18.66 5.49 -15.94
CA ARG A 247 -19.89 6.22 -15.57
C ARG A 247 -19.86 7.70 -15.99
N ARG A 248 -18.69 8.34 -15.95
CA ARG A 248 -18.54 9.74 -16.38
C ARG A 248 -18.75 9.89 -17.90
N PHE A 249 -18.43 8.86 -18.69
CA PHE A 249 -18.61 8.85 -20.15
C PHE A 249 -19.97 8.31 -20.62
N SER A 250 -20.73 7.59 -19.80
CA SER A 250 -22.08 7.12 -20.14
C SER A 250 -23.18 8.16 -19.85
N THR A 251 -22.88 9.18 -19.05
CA THR A 251 -23.79 10.29 -18.72
C THR A 251 -24.15 11.28 -19.87
N PRO A 252 -23.49 11.34 -21.06
CA PRO A 252 -23.90 12.27 -22.13
C PRO A 252 -25.17 11.91 -22.91
N LYS A 253 -25.72 10.69 -22.80
CA LYS A 253 -26.81 10.23 -23.68
C LYS A 253 -28.22 10.60 -23.21
N HIS A 254 -28.44 10.93 -21.94
CA HIS A 254 -29.79 11.23 -21.45
C HIS A 254 -30.20 12.69 -21.71
N ASP A 255 -29.24 13.63 -21.72
CA ASP A 255 -29.53 15.06 -21.93
C ASP A 255 -29.69 15.42 -23.41
N ALA A 256 -29.01 14.71 -24.32
CA ALA A 256 -29.16 14.91 -25.76
C ALA A 256 -30.48 14.31 -26.32
N ALA A 257 -31.02 13.28 -25.66
CA ALA A 257 -32.28 12.65 -26.04
C ALA A 257 -33.51 13.48 -25.60
N ASN A 258 -33.43 14.17 -24.46
CA ASN A 258 -34.50 15.07 -24.01
C ASN A 258 -34.54 16.38 -24.81
N ARG A 259 -33.38 16.97 -25.19
CA ARG A 259 -33.37 18.16 -26.06
C ARG A 259 -33.90 17.93 -27.48
N LYS A 260 -33.88 16.69 -27.96
CA LYS A 260 -34.49 16.31 -29.26
C LYS A 260 -35.98 15.96 -29.18
N ARG A 261 -36.54 15.85 -27.97
CA ARG A 261 -37.99 15.63 -27.76
C ARG A 261 -38.73 16.93 -27.44
N GLU A 262 -38.00 18.01 -27.16
CA GLU A 262 -38.52 19.36 -26.90
C GLU A 262 -38.32 20.32 -28.10
N GLN A 263 -37.85 19.80 -29.25
CA GLN A 263 -37.85 20.46 -30.56
C GLN A 263 -38.77 19.68 -31.51
#